data_AF-A0A445D5C4-F1
#
_entry.id   AF-A0A445D5C4-F1
#
_cell.length_a   1.000
_cell.length_b   1.000
_cell.length_c   1.000
_cell.angle_alpha   90.00
_cell.angle_beta   90.00
_cell.angle_gamma   90.00
#
_symmetry.space_group_name_H-M   'P 1'
#
loop_
_entity.id
_entity.type
_entity.pdbx_description
1 polymer ?
#
loop_
_entity_poly.entity_id
_entity_poly.type
_entity_poly.pdbx_seq_one_letter_code
_entity_poly.pdbx_strand_id
1 'polypeptide(L)'
;MFIATRTSRKRKEVDEEIQTAVEDFQHHQAAGEIEEEAFEALFGKEQSGRVRLYGRSVTKTDLKKYAEINEIKNQHKEKLSSLKDKLGHMEAQQQKTRGQTVKTRQRDSWVTKYDQVIIATIGTWNEARRTRSFITIRPTVSY
;
A
#
# COMPACT_ATOMS: atom_id res chain seq x y z
N MET A 1 -21.90 -16.77 -1.24
CA MET A 1 -23.24 -16.42 -0.72
C MET A 1 -23.57 -17.43 0.39
N PHE A 2 -24.09 -17.06 1.56
CA PHE A 2 -24.44 -18.06 2.59
C PHE A 2 -25.93 -18.40 2.51
N ILE A 3 -26.27 -19.61 2.05
CA ILE A 3 -27.62 -20.16 2.13
C ILE A 3 -27.73 -20.87 3.47
N ALA A 4 -28.26 -20.18 4.48
CA ALA A 4 -28.49 -20.78 5.79
C ALA A 4 -29.77 -21.62 5.76
N THR A 5 -29.64 -22.94 5.79
CA THR A 5 -30.75 -23.87 6.00
C THR A 5 -31.22 -23.78 7.44
N ARG A 6 -32.37 -23.14 7.66
CA ARG A 6 -33.03 -23.16 8.97
C ARG A 6 -33.68 -24.53 9.16
N THR A 7 -33.07 -25.39 9.98
CA THR A 7 -33.74 -26.62 10.44
C THR A 7 -34.99 -26.21 11.22
N SER A 8 -36.16 -26.64 10.75
CA SER A 8 -37.43 -26.19 11.32
C SER A 8 -37.62 -26.82 12.71
N ARG A 9 -37.81 -26.01 13.76
CA ARG A 9 -38.07 -26.49 15.14
C ARG A 9 -39.50 -27.05 15.32
N LYS A 10 -40.33 -27.04 14.26
CA LYS A 10 -41.73 -27.50 14.28
C LYS A 10 -42.06 -28.24 12.99
N ARG A 11 -41.94 -29.58 13.01
CA ARG A 11 -42.66 -30.59 12.20
C ARG A 11 -43.29 -30.09 10.88
N LYS A 12 -42.50 -29.46 10.02
CA LYS A 12 -42.77 -29.38 8.60
C LYS A 12 -41.63 -30.13 7.95
N GLU A 13 -41.97 -31.21 7.28
CA GLU A 13 -41.07 -31.97 6.43
C GLU A 13 -40.38 -30.95 5.52
N VAL A 14 -39.05 -30.87 5.64
CA VAL A 14 -38.27 -30.06 4.73
C VAL A 14 -38.29 -30.82 3.43
N ASP A 15 -38.70 -30.14 2.35
CA ASP A 15 -38.73 -30.72 1.02
C ASP A 15 -37.31 -31.19 0.66
N GLU A 16 -37.09 -32.51 0.68
CA GLU A 16 -35.77 -33.12 0.57
C GLU A 16 -35.09 -32.73 -0.75
N GLU A 17 -35.89 -32.56 -1.82
CA GLU A 17 -35.42 -32.09 -3.13
C GLU A 17 -34.89 -30.65 -3.10
N ILE A 18 -35.49 -29.77 -2.30
CA ILE A 18 -35.01 -28.38 -2.16
C ILE A 18 -33.72 -28.35 -1.33
N GLN A 19 -33.59 -29.26 -0.38
CA GLN A 19 -32.43 -29.32 0.51
C GLN A 19 -31.20 -29.88 -0.23
N THR A 20 -31.36 -30.94 -1.02
CA THR A 20 -30.30 -31.47 -1.88
C THR A 20 -29.86 -30.44 -2.93
N ALA A 21 -30.81 -29.76 -3.59
CA ALA A 21 -30.49 -28.70 -4.56
C ALA A 21 -29.70 -27.54 -3.92
N VAL A 22 -29.95 -27.20 -2.65
CA VAL A 22 -29.18 -26.17 -1.94
C VAL A 22 -27.77 -26.64 -1.60
N GLU A 23 -27.60 -27.89 -1.18
CA GLU A 23 -26.28 -28.47 -0.88
C GLU A 23 -25.43 -28.54 -2.16
N ASP A 24 -26.00 -29.03 -3.26
CA ASP A 24 -25.33 -29.07 -4.56
C ASP A 24 -24.93 -27.65 -5.03
N PHE A 25 -25.81 -26.65 -4.87
CA PHE A 25 -25.47 -25.26 -5.20
C PHE A 25 -24.30 -24.70 -4.38
N GLN A 26 -24.20 -25.07 -3.10
CA GLN A 26 -23.07 -24.68 -2.26
C GLN A 26 -21.77 -25.36 -2.71
N HIS A 27 -21.84 -26.61 -3.17
CA HIS A 27 -20.69 -27.32 -3.73
C HIS A 27 -20.20 -26.65 -5.02
N HIS A 28 -21.10 -26.28 -5.94
CA HIS A 28 -20.75 -25.55 -7.15
C HIS A 28 -20.14 -24.15 -6.85
N GLN A 29 -20.66 -23.44 -5.84
CA GLN A 29 -20.08 -22.17 -5.40
C GLN A 29 -18.68 -22.34 -4.78
N ALA A 30 -18.45 -23.42 -4.03
CA ALA A 30 -17.14 -23.74 -3.47
C ALA A 30 -16.13 -24.15 -4.55
N ALA A 31 -16.59 -24.78 -5.63
CA ALA A 31 -15.79 -25.13 -6.81
C ALA A 31 -15.41 -23.89 -7.66
N GLY A 32 -15.96 -22.72 -7.37
CA GLY A 32 -15.69 -21.48 -8.11
C GLY A 32 -16.39 -21.41 -9.47
N GLU A 33 -17.41 -22.25 -9.69
CA GLU A 33 -18.23 -22.19 -10.90
C GLU A 33 -19.09 -20.92 -10.92
N ILE A 34 -19.49 -20.50 -12.12
CA ILE A 34 -20.31 -19.31 -12.31
C ILE A 34 -21.67 -19.55 -11.65
N GLU A 35 -21.99 -18.76 -10.61
CA GLU A 35 -23.20 -18.94 -9.80
C GLU A 35 -24.49 -18.96 -10.63
N GLU A 36 -24.50 -18.29 -11.79
CA GLU A 36 -25.64 -18.23 -12.70
C GLU A 36 -25.83 -19.54 -13.49
N GLU A 37 -24.72 -20.19 -13.88
CA GLU A 37 -24.73 -21.48 -14.60
C GLU A 37 -25.07 -22.63 -13.65
N ALA A 38 -24.52 -22.62 -12.44
CA ALA A 38 -24.89 -23.57 -11.39
C ALA A 38 -26.37 -23.44 -10.99
N PHE A 39 -26.90 -22.20 -10.98
CA PHE A 39 -28.32 -21.96 -10.71
C PHE A 39 -29.21 -22.48 -11.84
N GLU A 40 -28.83 -22.27 -13.11
CA GLU A 40 -29.55 -22.85 -14.25
C GLU A 40 -29.47 -24.38 -14.28
N ALA A 41 -28.33 -24.97 -13.91
CA ALA A 41 -28.15 -26.42 -13.89
C ALA A 41 -29.06 -27.11 -12.86
N LEU A 42 -29.25 -26.50 -11.68
CA LEU A 42 -30.04 -27.08 -10.60
C LEU A 42 -31.55 -26.85 -10.73
N PHE A 43 -31.95 -25.68 -11.24
CA PHE A 43 -33.37 -25.32 -11.35
C PHE A 43 -33.93 -25.46 -12.78
N GLY A 44 -33.07 -25.70 -13.77
CA GLY A 44 -33.45 -25.73 -15.18
C GLY A 44 -33.85 -24.36 -15.73
N LYS A 45 -33.94 -24.25 -17.07
CA LYS A 45 -34.48 -23.06 -17.74
C LYS A 45 -35.98 -22.83 -17.47
N GLU A 46 -36.68 -23.88 -17.03
CA GLU A 46 -38.15 -23.93 -16.90
C GLU A 46 -38.65 -23.33 -15.57
N GLN A 47 -37.83 -23.31 -14.51
CA GLN A 47 -38.17 -22.64 -13.25
C GLN A 47 -37.87 -21.13 -13.34
N SER A 48 -38.81 -20.40 -13.95
CA SER A 48 -38.74 -18.97 -14.25
C SER A 48 -38.83 -18.03 -13.01
N GLY A 49 -37.93 -18.15 -12.03
CA GLY A 49 -37.31 -16.89 -11.58
C GLY A 49 -37.28 -16.50 -10.11
N ARG A 50 -37.78 -17.26 -9.13
CA ARG A 50 -37.58 -16.92 -7.70
C ARG A 50 -37.56 -18.16 -6.82
N VAL A 51 -36.37 -18.58 -6.38
CA VAL A 51 -36.26 -19.59 -5.33
C VAL A 51 -36.50 -18.90 -3.99
N ARG A 52 -37.63 -19.21 -3.34
CA ARG A 52 -37.99 -18.71 -2.00
C ARG A 52 -37.40 -19.63 -0.92
N LEU A 53 -36.25 -19.25 -0.38
CA LEU A 53 -35.65 -19.92 0.78
C LEU A 53 -35.90 -19.09 2.04
N TYR A 54 -36.63 -19.66 3.00
CA TYR A 54 -36.85 -19.08 4.33
C TYR A 54 -37.37 -17.63 4.34
N GLY A 55 -38.19 -17.28 3.35
CA GLY A 55 -38.78 -15.93 3.20
C GLY A 55 -37.93 -14.94 2.41
N ARG A 56 -36.72 -15.30 1.97
CA ARG A 56 -35.93 -14.55 1.00
C ARG A 56 -36.02 -15.22 -0.36
N SER A 57 -36.40 -14.46 -1.38
CA SER A 57 -36.31 -14.92 -2.77
C SER A 57 -34.96 -14.54 -3.34
N VAL A 58 -34.17 -15.51 -3.78
CA VAL A 58 -32.95 -15.28 -4.56
C VAL A 58 -33.33 -15.29 -6.04
N THR A 59 -33.00 -14.21 -6.73
CA THR A 59 -33.16 -14.09 -8.19
C THR A 59 -31.80 -14.13 -8.89
N LYS A 60 -31.78 -14.43 -10.19
CA LYS A 60 -30.57 -14.29 -11.03
C LYS A 60 -29.93 -12.89 -10.90
N THR A 61 -30.76 -11.84 -10.78
CA THR A 61 -30.25 -10.48 -10.58
C THR A 61 -29.53 -10.28 -9.26
N ASP A 62 -29.90 -11.01 -8.22
CA ASP A 62 -29.21 -10.96 -6.93
C ASP A 62 -27.85 -11.67 -7.01
N LEU A 63 -27.78 -12.81 -7.72
CA LEU A 63 -26.51 -13.50 -8.01
C LEU A 63 -25.55 -12.60 -8.79
N LYS A 64 -26.05 -11.91 -9.82
CA LYS A 64 -25.25 -10.94 -10.58
C LYS A 64 -24.69 -9.81 -9.71
N LYS A 65 -25.49 -9.27 -8.79
CA LYS A 65 -25.03 -8.27 -7.82
C LYS A 65 -23.93 -8.82 -6.89
N TYR A 66 -24.04 -10.07 -6.45
CA TYR A 66 -23.01 -10.68 -5.61
C TYR A 66 -21.70 -10.91 -6.37
N ALA A 67 -21.76 -11.34 -7.63
CA ALA A 67 -20.60 -11.46 -8.50
C ALA A 67 -19.90 -10.10 -8.69
N GLU A 68 -20.66 -9.05 -9.00
CA GLU A 68 -20.14 -7.68 -9.13
C GLU A 68 -19.48 -7.18 -7.83
N ILE A 69 -20.10 -7.43 -6.67
CA ILE A 69 -19.51 -7.08 -5.36
C ILE A 69 -18.19 -7.81 -5.13
N ASN A 70 -18.09 -9.09 -5.51
CA ASN A 70 -16.86 -9.86 -5.37
C ASN A 70 -15.76 -9.37 -6.30
N GLU A 71 -16.11 -9.02 -7.54
CA GLU A 71 -15.16 -8.43 -8.48
C GLU A 71 -14.61 -7.11 -7.95
N ILE A 72 -15.49 -6.21 -7.46
CA ILE A 72 -15.08 -4.94 -6.85
C ILE A 72 -14.15 -5.18 -5.64
N LYS A 73 -14.44 -6.17 -4.80
CA LYS A 73 -13.57 -6.54 -3.66
C LYS A 73 -12.20 -7.01 -4.12
N ASN A 74 -12.14 -7.84 -5.17
CA ASN A 74 -10.88 -8.34 -5.72
C ASN A 74 -10.05 -7.20 -6.32
N GLN A 75 -10.66 -6.35 -7.16
CA GLN A 75 -10.01 -5.17 -7.72
C GLN A 75 -9.49 -4.22 -6.63
N HIS A 76 -10.26 -4.03 -5.55
CA HIS A 76 -9.82 -3.20 -4.43
C HIS A 76 -8.62 -3.81 -3.70
N LYS A 77 -8.60 -5.14 -3.50
CA LYS A 77 -7.47 -5.85 -2.90
C LYS A 77 -6.19 -5.69 -3.71
N GLU A 78 -6.28 -5.82 -5.03
CA GLU A 78 -5.14 -5.63 -5.94
C GLU A 78 -4.63 -4.17 -5.97
N LYS A 79 -5.55 -3.20 -5.97
CA LYS A 79 -5.19 -1.78 -5.87
C LYS A 79 -4.47 -1.48 -4.55
N LEU A 80 -4.95 -2.03 -3.44
CA LEU A 80 -4.30 -1.88 -2.14
C LEU A 80 -2.90 -2.49 -2.09
N SER A 81 -2.70 -3.69 -2.66
CA SER A 81 -1.37 -4.29 -2.72
C SER A 81 -0.41 -3.44 -3.56
N SER A 82 -0.85 -2.98 -4.73
CA SER A 82 -0.03 -2.10 -5.59
C SER A 82 0.35 -0.79 -4.89
N LEU A 83 -0.59 -0.18 -4.14
CA LEU A 83 -0.30 1.03 -3.37
C LEU A 83 0.68 0.77 -2.23
N LYS A 84 0.55 -0.35 -1.53
CA LYS A 84 1.47 -0.74 -0.46
C LYS A 84 2.90 -0.92 -0.99
N ASP A 85 3.05 -1.56 -2.15
CA ASP A 85 4.35 -1.76 -2.79
C ASP A 85 4.98 -0.42 -3.20
N LYS A 86 4.19 0.47 -3.82
CA LYS A 86 4.64 1.82 -4.19
C LYS A 86 5.09 2.62 -2.96
N LEU A 87 4.34 2.55 -1.87
CA LEU A 87 4.68 3.22 -0.61
C LEU A 87 6.03 2.70 -0.07
N GLY A 88 6.22 1.38 -0.04
CA GLY A 88 7.49 0.78 0.39
C GLY A 88 8.68 1.24 -0.47
N HIS A 89 8.51 1.31 -1.80
CA HIS A 89 9.54 1.85 -2.68
C HIS A 89 9.87 3.31 -2.41
N MET A 90 8.86 4.16 -2.19
CA MET A 90 9.05 5.58 -1.87
C MET A 90 9.75 5.76 -0.52
N GLU A 91 9.38 4.99 0.50
CA GLU A 91 10.04 5.02 1.82
C GLU A 91 11.52 4.62 1.72
N ALA A 92 11.84 3.56 0.97
CA ALA A 92 13.22 3.14 0.74
C ALA A 92 14.04 4.21 0.00
N GLN A 93 13.46 4.86 -1.02
CA GLN A 93 14.10 5.98 -1.71
C GLN A 93 14.30 7.19 -0.78
N GLN A 94 13.33 7.49 0.07
CA GLN A 94 13.43 8.57 1.05
C GLN A 94 14.53 8.30 2.07
N GLN A 95 14.66 7.07 2.57
CA GLN A 95 15.75 6.71 3.47
C GLN A 95 17.12 6.82 2.80
N LYS A 96 17.24 6.39 1.53
CA LYS A 96 18.49 6.51 0.77
C LYS A 96 18.90 7.96 0.55
N THR A 97 17.97 8.82 0.15
CA THR A 97 18.21 10.25 -0.05
C THR A 97 18.53 10.98 1.26
N ARG A 98 17.84 10.65 2.35
CA ARG A 98 18.19 11.13 3.71
C ARG A 98 19.60 10.69 4.11
N GLY A 99 19.96 9.43 3.89
CA GLY A 99 21.32 8.94 4.19
C GLY A 99 22.40 9.67 3.37
N GLN A 100 22.16 9.93 2.09
CA GLN A 100 23.07 10.68 1.23
C GLN A 100 23.18 12.15 1.67
N THR A 101 22.07 12.83 1.93
CA THR A 101 22.07 14.24 2.37
C THR A 101 22.79 14.42 3.70
N VAL A 102 22.64 13.49 4.65
CA VAL A 102 23.40 13.50 5.92
C VAL A 102 24.90 13.36 5.67
N LYS A 103 25.33 12.43 4.81
CA LYS A 103 26.75 12.28 4.45
C LYS A 103 27.31 13.53 3.78
N THR A 104 26.56 14.16 2.87
CA THR A 104 26.98 15.40 2.21
C THR A 104 27.12 16.53 3.23
N ARG A 105 26.13 16.73 4.12
CA ARG A 105 26.23 17.73 5.21
C ARG A 105 27.45 17.51 6.10
N GLN A 106 27.77 16.26 6.42
CA GLN A 106 28.94 15.95 7.22
C GLN A 106 30.24 16.31 6.50
N ARG A 107 30.33 16.02 5.19
CA ARG A 107 31.46 16.46 4.36
C ARG A 107 31.57 17.98 4.28
N ASP A 108 30.46 18.67 4.00
CA ASP A 108 30.44 20.14 3.89
C ASP A 108 30.85 20.79 5.22
N SER A 109 30.46 20.21 6.35
CA SER A 109 30.91 20.64 7.68
C SER A 109 32.42 20.48 7.87
N TRP A 110 32.99 19.34 7.44
CA TRP A 110 34.43 19.12 7.48
C TRP A 110 35.18 20.13 6.62
N VAL A 111 34.72 20.36 5.37
CA VAL A 111 35.30 21.35 4.46
C VAL A 111 35.29 22.75 5.10
N THR A 112 34.15 23.16 5.66
CA THR A 112 34.02 24.47 6.33
C THR A 112 35.01 24.61 7.50
N LYS A 113 35.20 23.56 8.29
CA LYS A 113 36.17 23.56 9.40
C LYS A 113 37.62 23.65 8.89
N TYR A 114 37.95 22.90 7.84
CA TYR A 114 39.27 22.96 7.21
C TYR A 114 39.56 24.36 6.66
N ASP A 115 38.60 24.96 5.95
CA ASP A 115 38.75 26.31 5.39
C ASP A 115 38.94 27.36 6.48
N GLN A 116 38.22 27.27 7.60
CA GLN A 116 38.42 28.16 8.76
C GLN A 116 39.85 28.07 9.31
N VAL A 117 40.40 26.86 9.45
CA VAL A 117 41.77 26.66 9.91
C VAL A 117 42.78 27.27 8.93
N ILE A 118 42.57 27.07 7.62
CA ILE A 118 43.43 27.65 6.58
C ILE A 118 43.40 29.17 6.64
N ILE A 119 42.20 29.78 6.69
CA ILE A 119 42.02 31.23 6.77
C ILE A 119 42.70 31.80 8.02
N ALA A 120 42.52 31.17 9.19
CA ALA A 120 43.16 31.60 10.43
C ALA A 120 44.70 31.53 10.34
N THR A 121 45.22 30.46 9.72
CA THR A 121 46.67 30.29 9.53
C THR A 121 47.25 31.36 8.60
N ILE A 122 46.55 31.68 7.50
CA ILE A 122 46.96 32.76 6.59
C ILE A 122 46.90 34.13 7.29
N GLY A 123 45.86 34.38 8.08
CA GLY A 123 45.71 35.62 8.87
C GLY A 123 46.87 35.85 9.82
N THR A 124 47.19 34.83 10.64
CA THR A 124 48.32 34.90 11.58
C THR A 124 49.66 35.09 10.89
N TRP A 125 49.88 34.43 9.75
CA TRP A 125 51.11 34.62 8.96
C TRP A 125 51.24 36.02 8.36
N ASN A 126 50.14 36.56 7.82
CA ASN A 126 50.11 37.93 7.30
C ASN A 126 50.34 38.98 8.40
N GLU A 127 49.83 38.75 9.61
CA GLU A 127 50.04 39.63 10.76
C GLU A 127 51.49 39.57 11.28
N ALA A 128 52.07 38.38 11.37
CA ALA A 128 53.50 38.20 11.64
C ALA A 128 54.39 38.86 10.57
N ARG A 129 53.96 38.86 9.31
CA ARG A 129 54.66 39.57 8.22
C ARG A 129 54.58 41.08 8.39
N ARG A 130 53.39 41.64 8.64
CA ARG A 130 53.21 43.10 8.87
C ARG A 130 54.05 43.61 10.02
N THR A 131 54.05 42.91 11.15
CA THR A 131 54.83 43.30 12.34
C THR A 131 56.34 43.24 12.09
N ARG A 132 56.85 42.26 11.34
CA ARG A 132 58.26 42.25 10.88
C ARG A 132 58.59 43.39 9.92
N SER A 133 57.68 43.72 8.99
CA SER A 133 57.86 44.84 8.07
C SER A 133 57.93 46.20 8.78
N PHE A 134 57.21 46.36 9.90
CA PHE A 134 57.27 47.58 10.72
C PHE A 134 58.61 47.74 11.45
N ILE A 135 59.30 46.65 11.78
CA ILE A 135 60.58 46.68 12.51
C ILE A 135 61.77 47.01 11.57
N THR A 136 61.63 46.77 10.26
CA THR A 136 62.73 46.97 9.28
C THR A 136 62.67 48.30 8.50
N ILE A 137 61.62 49.11 8.65
CA ILE A 137 61.58 50.47 8.10
C ILE A 137 62.44 51.38 9.01
N ARG A 138 63.70 51.61 8.60
CA ARG A 138 64.61 52.53 9.28
C ARG A 138 64.08 53.96 9.21
N PRO A 139 64.08 54.75 10.30
CA PRO A 139 63.86 56.18 10.20
C PRO A 139 65.05 56.81 9.47
N THR A 140 64.81 57.42 8.32
CA THR A 140 65.79 58.32 7.70
C THR A 140 65.87 59.56 8.57
N VAL A 141 66.91 59.65 9.40
CA VAL A 141 67.27 60.86 10.14
C VAL A 141 67.98 61.79 9.16
N SER A 142 67.31 62.87 8.77
CA SER A 142 67.88 64.00 8.04
C SER A 142 68.57 64.92 9.05
N TYR A 143 69.87 65.18 8.87
CA TYR A 143 70.62 66.25 9.54
C TYR A 143 70.96 67.34 8.53
#